data_AF-A0A6J4R8F4-F1
#
_entry.id   AF-A0A6J4R8F4-F1
#
_cell.length_a   1.000
_cell.length_b   1.000
_cell.length_c   1.000
_cell.angle_alpha   90.00
_cell.angle_beta   90.00
_cell.angle_gamma   90.00
#
_symmetry.space_group_name_H-M   'P 1'
#
loop_
_entity.id
_entity.type
_entity.pdbx_description
1 polymer ?
#
loop_
_entity_poly.entity_id
_entity_poly.type
_entity_poly.pdbx_seq_one_letter_code
_entity_poly.pdbx_strand_id
1 'polypeptide(L)'
;MVGTDMITFKTTTKTNGGTYALFESLVLPDSGPPPHIHHREAESFYVLEGEFEVLDRDRWIKADAGSFVRVPKETLHTLRTREERSVDS
;
A
#
# COMPACT_ATOMS: atom_id res chain seq x y z
N MET A 1 -13.29 0.88 16.73
CA MET A 1 -12.88 -0.51 16.46
C MET A 1 -11.75 -0.40 15.47
N VAL A 2 -10.51 -0.75 15.82
CA VAL A 2 -9.44 -0.87 14.82
C VAL A 2 -9.79 -2.12 14.04
N GLY A 3 -10.31 -1.97 12.83
CA GLY A 3 -10.63 -3.13 12.01
C GLY A 3 -9.34 -3.83 11.59
N THR A 4 -9.45 -5.10 11.21
CA THR A 4 -8.31 -5.90 10.77
C THR A 4 -8.08 -5.66 9.28
N ASP A 5 -6.85 -5.29 8.90
CA ASP A 5 -6.43 -5.33 7.50
C ASP A 5 -6.57 -6.75 6.95
N MET A 6 -7.13 -6.89 5.76
CA MET A 6 -7.29 -8.19 5.10
C MET A 6 -6.35 -8.27 3.91
N ILE A 7 -5.46 -9.27 3.92
CA ILE A 7 -4.51 -9.52 2.84
C ILE A 7 -4.87 -10.84 2.16
N THR A 8 -5.10 -10.79 0.85
CA THR A 8 -5.31 -11.96 -0.01
C THR A 8 -4.14 -12.15 -0.96
N PHE A 9 -3.33 -13.19 -0.75
CA PHE A 9 -2.22 -13.52 -1.64
C PHE A 9 -2.73 -14.17 -2.93
N LYS A 10 -2.36 -13.59 -4.08
CA LYS A 10 -2.61 -14.17 -5.41
C LYS A 10 -1.46 -15.06 -5.85
N THR A 11 -0.22 -14.67 -5.52
CA THR A 11 0.97 -15.51 -5.67
C THR A 11 2.05 -15.10 -4.67
N THR A 12 2.91 -16.04 -4.31
CA THR A 12 4.05 -15.87 -3.41
C THR A 12 5.34 -16.33 -4.09
N THR A 13 6.48 -16.02 -3.48
CA THR A 13 7.78 -16.53 -3.93
C THR A 13 7.83 -18.06 -3.99
N LYS A 14 7.09 -18.76 -3.13
CA LYS A 14 7.00 -20.23 -3.16
C LYS A 14 6.27 -20.76 -4.40
N THR A 15 5.33 -20.00 -4.94
CA THR A 15 4.46 -20.43 -6.05
C THR A 15 4.94 -19.95 -7.42
N ASN A 16 5.94 -19.07 -7.49
CA ASN A 16 6.46 -18.54 -8.75
C ASN A 16 8.00 -18.58 -8.88
N GLY A 17 8.68 -19.43 -8.12
CA GLY A 17 10.13 -19.60 -8.24
C GLY A 17 10.94 -18.42 -7.71
N GLY A 18 10.40 -17.65 -6.77
CA GLY A 18 11.13 -16.60 -6.06
C GLY A 18 11.15 -15.23 -6.72
N THR A 19 10.31 -14.98 -7.74
CA THR A 19 10.42 -13.77 -8.57
C THR A 19 9.72 -12.54 -7.98
N TYR A 20 8.52 -12.72 -7.42
CA TYR A 20 7.73 -11.64 -6.81
C TYR A 20 6.67 -12.18 -5.85
N ALA A 21 6.01 -11.31 -5.10
CA ALA A 21 4.73 -11.60 -4.46
C ALA A 21 3.68 -10.64 -5.03
N LEU A 22 2.44 -11.13 -5.17
CA LEU A 22 1.29 -10.31 -5.53
C LEU A 22 0.18 -10.63 -4.54
N PHE A 23 -0.34 -9.59 -3.90
CA PHE A 23 -1.44 -9.68 -2.98
C PHE A 23 -2.34 -8.47 -3.14
N GLU A 24 -3.59 -8.65 -2.74
CA GLU A 24 -4.59 -7.60 -2.64
C GLU A 24 -4.79 -7.31 -1.15
N SER A 25 -4.82 -6.03 -0.78
CA SER A 25 -4.92 -5.61 0.62
C SER A 25 -6.09 -4.65 0.79
N LEU A 26 -7.01 -4.99 1.70
CA LEU A 26 -7.94 -4.03 2.28
C LEU A 26 -7.23 -3.37 3.45
N VAL A 27 -6.88 -2.09 3.29
CA VAL A 27 -6.18 -1.30 4.30
C VAL A 27 -7.17 -0.33 4.90
N LEU A 28 -7.30 -0.36 6.23
CA LEU A 28 -8.20 0.54 6.92
C LEU A 28 -7.49 1.86 7.30
N PRO A 29 -8.25 2.93 7.55
CA PRO A 29 -7.71 4.17 8.08
C PRO A 29 -6.92 3.95 9.37
N ASP A 30 -5.80 4.67 9.50
CA ASP A 30 -4.82 4.51 10.58
C ASP A 30 -4.21 3.10 10.71
N SER A 31 -4.38 2.26 9.67
CA SER A 31 -3.75 0.96 9.52
C SER A 31 -2.61 0.99 8.49
N GLY A 32 -1.99 -0.15 8.23
CA GLY A 32 -0.82 -0.28 7.38
C GLY A 32 0.52 -0.20 8.13
N PRO A 33 1.64 -0.50 7.45
CA PRO A 33 2.94 -0.59 8.09
C PRO A 33 3.50 0.79 8.48
N PRO A 34 4.29 0.90 9.56
CA PRO A 34 5.09 2.11 9.80
C PRO A 34 6.04 2.38 8.61
N PRO A 35 6.56 3.60 8.46
CA PRO A 35 7.59 3.91 7.46
C PRO A 35 8.76 2.92 7.53
N HIS A 36 9.10 2.30 6.41
CA HIS A 36 10.11 1.25 6.33
C HIS A 36 10.85 1.26 4.99
N ILE A 37 11.93 0.46 4.90
CA ILE A 37 12.80 0.35 3.71
C ILE A 37 12.88 -1.12 3.32
N HIS A 38 12.68 -1.41 2.04
CA HIS A 38 12.95 -2.73 1.46
C HIS A 38 14.35 -2.67 0.83
N HIS A 39 15.26 -3.51 1.31
CA HIS A 39 16.64 -3.54 0.81
C HIS A 39 16.80 -4.40 -0.46
N ARG A 40 15.85 -5.29 -0.71
CA ARG A 40 15.96 -6.32 -1.76
C ARG A 40 14.84 -6.22 -2.78
N GLU A 41 13.69 -5.69 -2.40
CA GLU A 41 12.47 -5.63 -3.19
C GLU A 41 12.11 -4.19 -3.56
N ALA A 42 11.64 -3.99 -4.79
CA ALA A 42 10.92 -2.76 -5.13
C ALA A 42 9.43 -3.07 -5.00
N GLU A 43 8.69 -2.18 -4.36
CA GLU A 43 7.26 -2.35 -4.13
C GLU A 43 6.45 -1.52 -5.12
N SER A 44 5.29 -2.02 -5.53
CA SER A 44 4.39 -1.29 -6.40
C SER A 44 2.96 -1.41 -5.87
N PHE A 45 2.24 -0.30 -5.87
CA PHE A 45 0.84 -0.20 -5.48
C PHE A 45 0.00 0.10 -6.71
N TYR A 46 -1.11 -0.62 -6.85
CA TYR A 46 -2.17 -0.28 -7.79
C TYR A 46 -3.46 -0.12 -6.99
N VAL A 47 -4.01 1.09 -6.99
CA VAL A 47 -5.20 1.39 -6.17
C VAL A 47 -6.43 0.87 -6.90
N LEU A 48 -7.10 -0.11 -6.29
CA LEU A 48 -8.33 -0.68 -6.86
C LEU A 48 -9.53 0.21 -6.54
N GLU A 49 -9.67 0.62 -5.28
CA GLU A 49 -10.78 1.42 -4.77
C GLU A 49 -10.29 2.35 -3.66
N GLY A 50 -11.02 3.45 -3.43
CA GLY A 50 -10.71 4.45 -2.40
C GLY A 50 -9.61 5.43 -2.79
N GLU A 51 -9.21 6.24 -1.79
CA GLU A 51 -8.14 7.23 -1.89
C GLU A 51 -7.00 6.87 -0.93
N PHE A 52 -5.79 6.86 -1.46
CA PHE A 52 -4.58 6.56 -0.71
C PHE A 52 -3.55 7.67 -0.83
N GLU A 53 -2.63 7.70 0.13
CA GLU A 53 -1.39 8.46 0.01
C GLU A 53 -0.22 7.50 0.24
N VAL A 54 0.76 7.54 -0.66
CA VAL A 54 2.02 6.78 -0.55
C VAL A 54 3.14 7.76 -0.21
N LEU A 55 3.90 7.45 0.83
CA LEU A 55 5.12 8.18 1.16
C LEU A 55 6.26 7.67 0.27
N ASP A 56 6.89 8.58 -0.48
CA ASP A 56 8.16 8.36 -1.18
C ASP A 56 9.21 9.29 -0.58
N ARG A 57 10.09 8.72 0.26
CA ARG A 57 11.12 9.43 1.05
C ARG A 57 10.52 10.47 1.99
N ASP A 58 10.39 11.70 1.51
CA ASP A 58 9.93 12.89 2.23
C ASP A 58 8.62 13.46 1.66
N ARG A 59 8.03 12.82 0.65
CA ARG A 59 6.88 13.34 -0.10
C ARG A 59 5.70 12.40 -0.06
N TRP A 60 4.52 12.92 0.24
CA TRP A 60 3.27 12.20 0.11
C TRP A 60 2.71 12.38 -1.30
N ILE A 61 2.42 11.26 -1.95
CA ILE A 61 1.84 11.19 -3.29
C ILE A 61 0.41 10.69 -3.14
N LYS A 62 -0.58 11.47 -3.59
CA LYS A 62 -1.98 11.02 -3.67
C LYS A 62 -2.12 9.96 -4.76
N ALA A 63 -2.88 8.92 -4.47
CA ALA A 63 -3.15 7.81 -5.36
C ALA A 63 -4.63 7.41 -5.24
N ASP A 64 -5.45 7.88 -6.17
CA ASP A 64 -6.87 7.53 -6.28
C ASP A 64 -7.03 6.21 -7.07
N ALA A 65 -8.22 5.63 -7.07
CA ALA A 65 -8.54 4.43 -7.85
C ALA A 65 -8.03 4.53 -9.31
N GLY A 66 -7.31 3.50 -9.75
CA GLY A 66 -6.63 3.45 -11.06
C GLY A 66 -5.20 3.98 -11.06
N SER A 67 -4.73 4.59 -9.98
CA SER A 67 -3.34 5.06 -9.85
C SER A 67 -2.38 3.88 -9.70
N PHE A 68 -1.21 4.00 -10.33
CA PHE A 68 -0.07 3.12 -10.14
C PHE A 68 1.10 3.88 -9.53
N VAL A 69 1.61 3.42 -8.39
CA VAL A 69 2.79 3.98 -7.72
C VAL A 69 3.84 2.89 -7.59
N ARG A 70 5.06 3.16 -8.08
CA ARG A 70 6.19 2.26 -7.90
C ARG A 70 7.24 2.90 -7.00
N VAL A 71 7.59 2.18 -5.94
CA VAL A 71 8.62 2.54 -4.98
C VAL A 71 9.88 1.72 -5.26
N PRO A 72 11.00 2.34 -5.66
CA PRO A 72 12.27 1.65 -5.85
C PRO A 72 12.82 1.09 -4.53
N LYS A 73 13.73 0.11 -4.62
CA LYS A 73 14.53 -0.38 -3.48
C LYS A 73 15.23 0.77 -2.76
N GLU A 74 15.58 0.56 -1.49
CA GLU A 74 16.33 1.54 -0.68
C GLU A 74 15.61 2.89 -0.50
N THR A 75 14.28 2.88 -0.64
CA THR A 75 13.44 4.06 -0.48
C THR A 75 12.63 3.93 0.80
N LEU A 76 12.63 4.96 1.66
CA LEU A 76 11.73 5.01 2.81
C LEU A 76 10.31 5.23 2.31
N HIS A 77 9.39 4.34 2.68
CA HIS A 77 8.00 4.42 2.25
C HIS A 77 7.03 3.85 3.27
N THR A 78 5.77 4.23 3.09
CA THR A 78 4.58 3.64 3.71
C THR A 78 3.38 4.03 2.85
N LEU A 79 2.23 3.40 3.10
CA LEU A 79 0.94 3.79 2.55
C LEU A 79 -0.02 4.12 3.68
N ARG A 80 -0.95 5.03 3.42
CA ARG A 80 -2.08 5.28 4.30
C ARG A 80 -3.33 5.57 3.50
N THR A 81 -4.46 5.38 4.14
CA THR A 81 -5.74 5.93 3.71
C THR A 81 -6.36 6.68 4.89
N ARG A 82 -7.24 7.64 4.61
CA ARG A 82 -8.00 8.38 5.61
C ARG A 82 -9.47 8.06 5.39
N GLU A 83 -10.26 7.94 6.45
CA GLU A 83 -11.71 7.97 6.27
C GLU A 83 -12.09 9.28 5.57
N GLU A 84 -12.96 9.19 4.57
CA GLU A 84 -13.73 10.34 4.13
C GLU A 84 -14.54 10.80 5.35
N ARG A 85 -14.16 11.93 5.95
CA ARG A 85 -15.06 12.61 6.88
C ARG A 85 -16.26 13.06 6.05
N SER A 86 -17.34 12.29 6.05
CA SER A 86 -18.65 12.85 5.76
C SER A 86 -18.94 13.89 6.83
N VAL A 87 -18.72 15.16 6.49
CA VAL A 87 -19.38 16.26 7.20
C VAL A 87 -20.82 16.19 6.71
N ASP A 88 -21.63 15.41 7.42
CA ASP A 88 -23.08 15.50 7.29
C ASP A 88 -23.47 16.96 7.52
N SER A 89 -24.15 17.53 6.53
CA SER A 89 -24.59 18.93 6.50
C SER A 89 -25.97 19.07 7.11
#